data_AF-A0A964F047-F1
#
_entry.id   AF-A0A964F047-F1
#
_cell.length_a   1.000
_cell.length_b   1.000
_cell.length_c   1.000
_cell.angle_alpha   90.00
_cell.angle_beta   90.00
_cell.angle_gamma   90.00
#
_symmetry.space_group_name_H-M   'P 1'
#
loop_
_entity.id
_entity.type
_entity.pdbx_description
1 polymer ?
#
loop_
_entity_poly.entity_id
_entity_poly.type
_entity_poly.pdbx_seq_one_letter_code
_entity_poly.pdbx_strand_id
1 'polypeptide(L)'
;MQLFPLGVDLTGAAAVPPQDAAAMSAALLQEWTDKAPALRALFQETTRAMHLRSAQEEHTAPAAHDPKVVGWTLLMAEDDPQRAEALQALKPLTDLRGRATVLPAPGPEAADWERWREAHWGAVDADPPGYVLIVGSPERVSFDFQAHLATLAMSGVGRLDLDPDGLHAYAEKLARLAEAEPREGFEAVLFAPDQGPGDATQKSHSLLAEPLARALAEVPGASVTRLLGRAATRAALVEALATQRPDMVWITGHGLVDRYGPPERARALNGAVCAMRSANDRPEDWLWTAADVPADQP
;
A
#
# COMPACT_ATOMS: atom_id res chain seq x y z
N MET A 1 -26.16 -41.26 -0.14
CA MET A 1 -25.29 -42.03 0.79
C MET A 1 -24.74 -41.03 1.80
N GLN A 2 -25.18 -41.08 3.05
CA GLN A 2 -24.67 -40.18 4.10
C GLN A 2 -23.39 -40.78 4.69
N LEU A 3 -22.29 -40.02 4.65
CA LEU A 3 -20.97 -40.41 5.17
C LEU A 3 -20.73 -39.69 6.49
N PHE A 4 -20.23 -40.39 7.51
CA PHE A 4 -19.80 -39.77 8.76
C PHE A 4 -18.39 -39.15 8.62
N PRO A 5 -18.02 -38.17 9.48
CA PRO A 5 -16.63 -37.74 9.59
C PRO A 5 -15.82 -38.98 9.97
N LEU A 6 -14.75 -39.27 9.21
CA LEU A 6 -13.93 -40.51 9.22
C LEU A 6 -14.26 -41.55 8.12
N GLY A 7 -15.22 -41.28 7.22
CA GLY A 7 -15.34 -42.05 5.97
C GLY A 7 -15.80 -43.50 6.15
N VAL A 8 -16.58 -43.77 7.19
CA VAL A 8 -17.26 -45.06 7.41
C VAL A 8 -18.76 -44.95 7.09
N ASP A 9 -19.32 -46.04 6.58
CA ASP A 9 -20.75 -46.15 6.32
C ASP A 9 -21.54 -46.58 7.58
N LEU A 10 -22.87 -46.67 7.45
CA LEU A 10 -23.78 -47.02 8.53
C LEU A 10 -23.61 -48.45 9.07
N THR A 11 -22.84 -49.30 8.38
CA THR A 11 -22.51 -50.66 8.81
C THR A 11 -21.17 -50.72 9.56
N GLY A 12 -20.48 -49.58 9.67
CA GLY A 12 -19.13 -49.49 10.23
C GLY A 12 -18.04 -49.93 9.25
N ALA A 13 -18.39 -50.19 7.98
CA ALA A 13 -17.42 -50.49 6.94
C ALA A 13 -16.80 -49.19 6.42
N ALA A 14 -15.50 -49.22 6.13
CA ALA A 14 -14.85 -48.10 5.45
C ALA A 14 -15.50 -47.89 4.09
N ALA A 15 -16.07 -46.69 3.86
CA ALA A 15 -16.74 -46.35 2.61
C ALA A 15 -15.76 -46.28 1.42
N VAL A 16 -14.47 -46.14 1.72
CA VAL A 16 -13.38 -46.26 0.76
C VAL A 16 -12.47 -47.38 1.27
N PRO A 17 -12.23 -48.45 0.50
CA PRO A 17 -11.29 -49.49 0.91
C PRO A 17 -9.89 -48.89 1.08
N PRO A 18 -9.10 -49.36 2.05
CA PRO A 18 -7.74 -48.87 2.26
C PRO A 18 -6.95 -49.03 0.96
N GLN A 19 -6.58 -47.90 0.37
CA GLN A 19 -5.75 -47.89 -0.83
C GLN A 19 -4.28 -47.87 -0.41
N ASP A 20 -3.45 -48.52 -1.22
CA ASP A 20 -2.01 -48.40 -1.06
C ASP A 20 -1.60 -46.93 -1.24
N ALA A 21 -0.96 -46.37 -0.21
CA ALA A 21 -0.58 -44.96 -0.17
C ALA A 21 0.38 -44.60 -1.33
N ALA A 22 1.21 -45.54 -1.76
CA ALA A 22 2.10 -45.34 -2.91
C ALA A 22 1.32 -45.25 -4.23
N ALA A 23 0.36 -46.16 -4.45
CA ALA A 23 -0.53 -46.12 -5.61
C ALA A 23 -1.38 -44.85 -5.66
N MET A 24 -1.94 -44.41 -4.52
CA MET A 24 -2.72 -43.18 -4.45
C MET A 24 -1.86 -41.93 -4.71
N SER A 25 -0.65 -41.88 -4.15
CA SER A 25 0.28 -40.76 -4.39
C SER A 25 0.71 -40.70 -5.86
N ALA A 26 0.95 -41.85 -6.50
CA ALA A 26 1.30 -41.91 -7.92
C ALA A 26 0.13 -41.46 -8.80
N ALA A 27 -1.10 -41.90 -8.50
CA ALA A 27 -2.30 -41.49 -9.22
C ALA A 27 -2.57 -39.98 -9.07
N LEU A 28 -2.39 -39.42 -7.86
CA LEU A 28 -2.53 -37.98 -7.63
C LEU A 28 -1.46 -37.17 -8.37
N LEU A 29 -0.20 -37.61 -8.37
CA LEU A 29 0.89 -36.96 -9.12
C LEU A 29 0.65 -37.00 -10.64
N GLN A 30 0.15 -38.13 -11.15
CA GLN A 30 -0.20 -38.30 -12.55
C GLN A 30 -1.34 -37.34 -12.94
N GLU A 31 -2.44 -37.35 -12.17
CA GLU A 31 -3.58 -36.46 -12.38
C GLU A 31 -3.20 -34.97 -12.30
N TRP A 32 -2.33 -34.60 -11.35
CA TRP A 32 -1.83 -33.23 -11.25
C TRP A 32 -0.96 -32.85 -12.44
N THR A 33 -0.11 -33.76 -12.93
CA THR A 33 0.75 -33.52 -14.09
C THR A 33 -0.09 -33.34 -15.36
N ASP A 34 -1.09 -34.20 -15.55
CA ASP A 34 -1.97 -34.20 -16.72
C ASP A 34 -2.88 -32.97 -16.73
N LYS A 35 -3.33 -32.49 -15.56
CA LYS A 35 -4.22 -31.32 -15.42
C LYS A 35 -3.50 -29.99 -15.18
N ALA A 36 -2.20 -30.00 -14.84
CA ALA A 36 -1.43 -28.78 -14.60
C ALA A 36 -1.48 -27.77 -15.76
N PRO A 37 -1.39 -28.18 -17.05
CA PRO A 37 -1.52 -27.24 -18.17
C PRO A 37 -2.91 -26.59 -18.23
N ALA A 38 -3.97 -27.37 -18.02
CA ALA A 38 -5.35 -26.86 -18.02
C ALA A 38 -5.63 -25.94 -16.84
N LEU A 39 -5.11 -26.26 -15.65
CA LEU A 39 -5.18 -25.37 -14.47
C LEU A 39 -4.40 -24.08 -14.70
N ARG A 40 -3.19 -24.14 -15.28
CA ARG A 40 -2.42 -22.93 -15.62
C ARG A 40 -3.14 -22.08 -16.66
N ALA A 41 -3.74 -22.68 -17.68
CA ALA A 41 -4.55 -21.98 -18.66
C ALA A 41 -5.79 -21.34 -17.99
N LEU A 42 -6.46 -22.06 -17.09
CA LEU A 42 -7.58 -21.51 -16.32
C LEU A 42 -7.14 -20.34 -15.44
N PHE A 43 -6.01 -20.44 -14.74
CA PHE A 43 -5.45 -19.33 -13.97
C PHE A 43 -5.09 -18.14 -14.86
N GLN A 44 -4.44 -18.37 -16.00
CA GLN A 44 -4.10 -17.31 -16.96
C GLN A 44 -5.34 -16.63 -17.54
N GLU A 45 -6.39 -17.38 -17.88
CA GLU A 45 -7.67 -16.85 -18.34
C GLU A 45 -8.42 -16.14 -17.22
N THR A 46 -8.36 -16.62 -15.98
CA THR A 46 -8.93 -15.95 -14.81
C THR A 46 -8.20 -14.65 -14.51
N THR A 47 -6.86 -14.64 -14.55
CA THR A 47 -6.04 -13.44 -14.40
C THR A 47 -6.30 -12.45 -15.53
N ARG A 48 -6.42 -12.91 -16.79
CA ARG A 48 -6.83 -12.06 -17.92
C ARG A 48 -8.23 -11.50 -17.75
N ALA A 49 -9.19 -12.31 -17.32
CA ALA A 49 -10.57 -11.88 -17.08
C ALA A 49 -10.66 -10.91 -15.91
N MET A 50 -9.83 -11.06 -14.87
CA MET A 50 -9.69 -10.07 -13.80
C MET A 50 -9.10 -8.77 -14.34
N HIS A 51 -8.03 -8.82 -15.13
CA HIS A 51 -7.44 -7.63 -15.76
C HIS A 51 -8.40 -6.93 -16.74
N LEU A 52 -9.20 -7.69 -17.50
CA LEU A 52 -10.24 -7.18 -18.39
C LEU A 52 -11.42 -6.60 -17.62
N ARG A 53 -11.88 -7.20 -16.51
CA ARG A 53 -12.90 -6.59 -15.65
C ARG A 53 -12.40 -5.27 -15.05
N SER A 54 -11.17 -5.22 -14.55
CA SER A 54 -10.59 -3.98 -14.04
C SER A 54 -10.34 -2.92 -15.14
N ALA A 55 -10.13 -3.32 -16.39
CA ALA A 55 -10.01 -2.41 -17.52
C ALA A 55 -11.37 -1.98 -18.11
N GLN A 56 -12.42 -2.80 -17.94
CA GLN A 56 -13.77 -2.54 -18.44
C GLN A 56 -14.66 -1.86 -17.38
N GLU A 57 -14.26 -1.90 -16.11
CA GLU A 57 -14.62 -0.91 -15.08
C GLU A 57 -13.83 0.39 -15.27
N GLU A 58 -13.64 0.81 -16.54
CA GLU A 58 -13.39 2.21 -16.87
C GLU A 58 -14.55 3.01 -16.27
N HIS A 59 -14.20 3.74 -15.22
CA HIS A 59 -15.11 4.36 -14.27
C HIS A 59 -16.01 5.42 -14.92
N THR A 60 -17.23 5.05 -15.24
CA THR A 60 -18.37 5.96 -15.10
C THR A 60 -18.96 5.84 -13.69
N ALA A 61 -18.20 6.29 -12.69
CA ALA A 61 -18.76 6.72 -11.40
C ALA A 61 -17.77 7.70 -10.72
N PRO A 62 -17.78 8.99 -11.09
CA PRO A 62 -17.01 10.04 -10.38
C PRO A 62 -17.26 10.06 -8.87
N ALA A 63 -18.42 9.52 -8.44
CA ALA A 63 -18.86 9.47 -7.04
C ALA A 63 -18.28 8.31 -6.22
N ALA A 64 -17.64 7.29 -6.84
CA ALA A 64 -17.12 6.12 -6.11
C ALA A 64 -15.85 6.40 -5.31
N HIS A 65 -15.23 7.58 -5.50
CA HIS A 65 -13.98 7.98 -4.82
C HIS A 65 -14.10 9.27 -4.00
N ASP A 66 -15.30 9.86 -3.90
CA ASP A 66 -15.51 11.04 -3.06
C ASP A 66 -15.82 10.60 -1.62
N PRO A 67 -14.97 10.92 -0.63
CA PRO A 67 -15.23 10.58 0.78
C PRO A 67 -16.57 11.10 1.31
N LYS A 68 -17.16 12.14 0.68
CA LYS A 68 -18.51 12.62 1.02
C LYS A 68 -19.62 11.64 0.64
N VAL A 69 -19.39 10.83 -0.39
CA VAL A 69 -20.37 9.88 -0.93
C VAL A 69 -20.15 8.50 -0.32
N VAL A 70 -18.91 8.01 -0.34
CA VAL A 70 -18.59 6.66 0.16
C VAL A 70 -18.36 6.62 1.67
N GLY A 71 -18.30 7.78 2.32
CA GLY A 71 -18.03 7.90 3.75
C GLY A 71 -16.57 7.61 4.08
N TRP A 72 -16.14 8.09 5.25
CA TRP A 72 -14.80 7.80 5.76
C TRP A 72 -14.74 7.82 7.28
N THR A 73 -13.79 7.08 7.82
CA THR A 73 -13.59 6.90 9.25
C THR A 73 -12.24 7.45 9.68
N LEU A 74 -12.22 8.18 10.79
CA LEU A 74 -11.02 8.55 11.54
C LEU A 74 -10.84 7.55 12.68
N LEU A 75 -9.70 6.85 12.69
CA LEU A 75 -9.37 5.84 13.68
C LEU A 75 -8.22 6.33 14.57
N MET A 76 -8.46 6.38 15.88
CA MET A 76 -7.51 6.92 16.87
C MET A 76 -7.50 6.07 18.13
N ALA A 77 -6.33 5.90 18.76
CA ALA A 77 -6.29 5.28 20.09
C ALA A 77 -7.06 6.13 21.11
N GLU A 78 -7.87 5.47 21.94
CA GLU A 78 -8.73 6.16 22.89
C GLU A 78 -7.94 6.85 24.01
N ASP A 79 -6.80 6.29 24.36
CA ASP A 79 -5.89 6.77 25.40
C ASP A 79 -4.78 7.70 24.86
N ASP A 80 -4.91 8.16 23.61
CA ASP A 80 -3.98 9.12 23.03
C ASP A 80 -4.15 10.50 23.72
N PRO A 81 -3.12 11.01 24.43
CA PRO A 81 -3.21 12.30 25.11
C PRO A 81 -3.41 13.47 24.14
N GLN A 82 -3.02 13.33 22.87
CA GLN A 82 -3.14 14.36 21.85
C GLN A 82 -4.45 14.25 21.06
N ARG A 83 -5.34 13.30 21.40
CA ARG A 83 -6.56 13.02 20.63
C ARG A 83 -7.42 14.26 20.35
N ALA A 84 -7.64 15.09 21.37
CA ALA A 84 -8.47 16.29 21.22
C ALA A 84 -7.82 17.34 20.29
N GLU A 85 -6.52 17.56 20.44
CA GLU A 85 -5.74 18.49 19.62
C GLU A 85 -5.64 18.01 18.17
N ALA A 86 -5.40 16.72 17.96
CA ALA A 86 -5.37 16.10 16.63
C ALA A 86 -6.71 16.19 15.90
N LEU A 87 -7.85 15.97 16.60
CA LEU A 87 -9.19 16.17 16.03
C LEU A 87 -9.43 17.63 15.63
N GLN A 88 -8.97 18.58 16.44
CA GLN A 88 -9.05 20.01 16.13
C GLN A 88 -8.17 20.37 14.92
N ALA A 89 -6.95 19.85 14.87
CA ALA A 89 -6.00 20.07 13.77
C ALA A 89 -6.54 19.53 12.43
N LEU A 90 -7.28 18.42 12.45
CA LEU A 90 -7.90 17.80 11.27
C LEU A 90 -9.25 18.41 10.88
N LYS A 91 -9.77 19.38 11.64
CA LYS A 91 -11.05 20.01 11.33
C LYS A 91 -11.16 20.52 9.89
N PRO A 92 -10.15 21.22 9.29
CA PRO A 92 -10.23 21.67 7.90
C PRO A 92 -10.47 20.53 6.92
N LEU A 93 -9.86 19.36 7.16
CA LEU A 93 -10.05 18.19 6.32
C LEU A 93 -11.47 17.61 6.46
N THR A 94 -12.01 17.57 7.67
CA THR A 94 -13.39 17.12 7.91
C THR A 94 -14.44 18.08 7.37
N ASP A 95 -14.16 19.39 7.35
CA ASP A 95 -15.02 20.38 6.71
C ASP A 95 -14.99 20.19 5.18
N LEU A 96 -13.79 19.98 4.61
CA LEU A 96 -13.59 19.79 3.17
C LEU A 96 -14.23 18.50 2.65
N ARG A 97 -14.05 17.37 3.35
CA ARG A 97 -14.39 16.01 2.90
C ARG A 97 -15.68 15.46 3.50
N GLY A 98 -16.42 16.28 4.24
CA GLY A 98 -17.58 15.84 4.99
C GLY A 98 -17.19 15.18 6.32
N ARG A 99 -18.16 15.10 7.24
CA ARG A 99 -17.94 14.64 8.61
C ARG A 99 -17.52 13.17 8.64
N ALA A 100 -16.30 12.92 9.09
CA ALA A 100 -15.83 11.56 9.38
C ALA A 100 -16.52 10.97 10.61
N THR A 101 -16.72 9.65 10.59
CA THR A 101 -17.03 8.90 11.81
C THR A 101 -15.74 8.70 12.59
N VAL A 102 -15.69 9.12 13.85
CA VAL A 102 -14.51 8.91 14.70
C VAL A 102 -14.70 7.63 15.51
N LEU A 103 -13.83 6.65 15.30
CA LEU A 103 -13.86 5.37 16.02
C LEU A 103 -12.59 5.19 16.88
N PRO A 104 -12.71 4.56 18.06
CA PRO A 104 -11.54 4.16 18.83
C PRO A 104 -10.80 3.03 18.09
N ALA A 105 -9.48 3.01 18.18
CA ALA A 105 -8.68 1.88 17.71
C ALA A 105 -8.97 0.62 18.56
N PRO A 106 -8.92 -0.59 17.97
CA PRO A 106 -9.06 -1.81 18.74
C PRO A 106 -7.84 -2.07 19.63
N GLY A 107 -7.97 -3.05 20.51
CA GLY A 107 -6.85 -3.61 21.26
C GLY A 107 -5.76 -4.21 20.36
N PRO A 108 -4.59 -4.54 20.93
CA PRO A 108 -3.44 -4.98 20.17
C PRO A 108 -3.57 -6.40 19.60
N GLU A 109 -4.54 -7.20 20.04
CA GLU A 109 -4.68 -8.59 19.65
C GLU A 109 -5.58 -8.78 18.42
N ALA A 110 -5.23 -9.72 17.54
CA ALA A 110 -6.03 -10.00 16.34
C ALA A 110 -7.50 -10.38 16.63
N ALA A 111 -7.75 -11.05 17.77
CA ALA A 111 -9.11 -11.37 18.20
C ALA A 111 -9.93 -10.11 18.56
N ASP A 112 -9.27 -9.02 18.97
CA ASP A 112 -9.93 -7.73 19.18
C ASP A 112 -10.34 -7.09 17.86
N TRP A 113 -9.56 -7.28 16.81
CA TRP A 113 -9.78 -6.62 15.51
C TRP A 113 -11.06 -7.11 14.84
N GLU A 114 -11.31 -8.41 14.85
CA GLU A 114 -12.54 -8.98 14.28
C GLU A 114 -13.78 -8.57 15.08
N ARG A 115 -13.69 -8.62 16.42
CA ARG A 115 -14.78 -8.15 17.29
C ARG A 115 -15.06 -6.66 17.08
N TRP A 116 -14.00 -5.86 16.98
CA TRP A 116 -14.12 -4.44 16.71
C TRP A 116 -14.77 -4.18 15.36
N ARG A 117 -14.34 -4.89 14.32
CA ARG A 117 -14.92 -4.78 12.97
C ARG A 117 -16.39 -5.13 12.98
N GLU A 118 -16.76 -6.24 13.61
CA GLU A 118 -18.15 -6.67 13.70
C GLU A 118 -19.02 -5.65 14.47
N ALA A 119 -18.48 -5.10 15.57
CA ALA A 119 -19.19 -4.12 16.38
C ALA A 119 -19.45 -2.78 15.66
N HIS A 120 -18.56 -2.38 14.74
CA HIS A 120 -18.64 -1.07 14.08
C HIS A 120 -19.14 -1.12 12.64
N TRP A 121 -18.89 -2.23 11.93
CA TRP A 121 -19.18 -2.41 10.51
C TRP A 121 -19.84 -3.76 10.19
N GLY A 122 -20.15 -4.60 11.18
CA GLY A 122 -20.74 -5.92 10.98
C GLY A 122 -22.27 -5.94 10.87
N ALA A 123 -22.95 -4.79 10.95
CA ALA A 123 -24.39 -4.73 10.77
C ALA A 123 -24.73 -5.08 9.30
N VAL A 124 -25.70 -5.98 9.12
CA VAL A 124 -26.07 -6.59 7.81
C VAL A 124 -26.41 -5.55 6.73
N ASP A 125 -26.83 -4.34 7.13
CA ASP A 125 -27.22 -3.25 6.23
C ASP A 125 -26.27 -2.03 6.29
N ALA A 126 -25.15 -2.12 7.03
CA ALA A 126 -24.17 -1.04 7.09
C ALA A 126 -23.08 -1.27 6.04
N ASP A 127 -23.06 -0.41 5.02
CA ASP A 127 -21.92 -0.38 4.11
C ASP A 127 -20.67 0.09 4.88
N PRO A 128 -19.54 -0.64 4.81
CA PRO A 128 -18.29 -0.18 5.38
C PRO A 128 -17.90 1.18 4.76
N PRO A 129 -17.23 2.07 5.52
CA PRO A 129 -16.79 3.35 4.97
C PRO A 129 -15.89 3.12 3.76
N GLY A 130 -15.90 4.08 2.83
CA GLY A 130 -15.06 4.14 1.64
C GLY A 130 -13.61 4.59 1.88
N TYR A 131 -13.26 5.04 3.08
CA TYR A 131 -11.87 5.28 3.46
C TYR A 131 -11.70 5.11 4.96
N VAL A 132 -10.51 4.67 5.39
CA VAL A 132 -10.10 4.68 6.80
C VAL A 132 -8.80 5.47 6.93
N LEU A 133 -8.82 6.53 7.73
CA LEU A 133 -7.65 7.31 8.08
C LEU A 133 -7.28 7.03 9.54
N ILE A 134 -6.15 6.36 9.73
CA ILE A 134 -5.55 6.14 11.04
C ILE A 134 -4.77 7.39 11.43
N VAL A 135 -4.99 7.91 12.64
CA VAL A 135 -4.22 9.04 13.17
C VAL A 135 -3.50 8.57 14.43
N GLY A 136 -2.18 8.65 14.40
CA GLY A 136 -1.30 8.24 15.48
C GLY A 136 -0.25 7.20 15.08
N SER A 137 0.71 7.05 16.00
CA SER A 137 1.89 6.20 15.86
C SER A 137 1.58 4.69 15.74
N PRO A 138 2.49 3.90 15.14
CA PRO A 138 2.35 2.44 15.08
C PRO A 138 2.32 1.77 16.45
N GLU A 139 2.86 2.40 17.50
CA GLU A 139 2.77 1.93 18.88
C GLU A 139 1.35 2.01 19.46
N ARG A 140 0.56 2.97 18.98
CA ARG A 140 -0.84 3.17 19.38
C ARG A 140 -1.82 2.35 18.54
N VAL A 141 -1.57 2.30 17.23
CA VAL A 141 -2.36 1.51 16.28
C VAL A 141 -1.38 0.73 15.41
N SER A 142 -1.32 -0.60 15.54
CA SER A 142 -0.26 -1.39 14.91
C SER A 142 -0.32 -1.38 13.37
N PHE A 143 0.83 -1.62 12.73
CA PHE A 143 0.87 -1.87 11.28
C PHE A 143 0.14 -3.15 10.89
N ASP A 144 0.12 -4.16 11.76
CA ASP A 144 -0.60 -5.41 11.49
C ASP A 144 -2.11 -5.18 11.41
N PHE A 145 -2.66 -4.33 12.29
CA PHE A 145 -4.06 -3.96 12.20
C PHE A 145 -4.35 -3.11 10.94
N GLN A 146 -3.47 -2.17 10.59
CA GLN A 146 -3.58 -1.43 9.33
C GLN A 146 -3.55 -2.36 8.10
N ALA A 147 -2.65 -3.35 8.09
CA ALA A 147 -2.57 -4.34 7.03
C ALA A 147 -3.83 -5.20 6.98
N HIS A 148 -4.34 -5.62 8.14
CA HIS A 148 -5.61 -6.32 8.25
C HIS A 148 -6.76 -5.52 7.60
N LEU A 149 -6.91 -4.24 7.94
CA LEU A 149 -7.89 -3.35 7.31
C LEU A 149 -7.73 -3.30 5.78
N ALA A 150 -6.50 -3.15 5.29
CA ALA A 150 -6.21 -3.09 3.85
C ALA A 150 -6.53 -4.41 3.10
N THR A 151 -6.48 -5.56 3.78
CA THR A 151 -6.81 -6.87 3.15
C THR A 151 -8.30 -7.15 3.02
N LEU A 152 -9.15 -6.48 3.80
CA LEU A 152 -10.58 -6.81 3.90
C LEU A 152 -11.42 -6.28 2.73
N ALA A 153 -10.80 -5.99 1.58
CA ALA A 153 -11.38 -5.23 0.47
C ALA A 153 -12.03 -3.91 0.92
N MET A 154 -11.64 -3.44 2.11
CA MET A 154 -11.99 -2.12 2.57
C MET A 154 -11.18 -1.15 1.74
N SER A 155 -11.95 -0.26 1.18
CA SER A 155 -11.65 1.04 0.62
C SER A 155 -10.49 1.78 1.35
N GLY A 156 -9.87 2.75 0.66
CA GLY A 156 -8.47 3.15 0.90
C GLY A 156 -8.09 3.42 2.37
N VAL A 157 -7.03 2.74 2.85
CA VAL A 157 -6.50 2.90 4.21
C VAL A 157 -5.26 3.79 4.21
N GLY A 158 -5.31 4.90 4.94
CA GLY A 158 -4.19 5.83 5.14
C GLY A 158 -3.80 5.96 6.60
N ARG A 159 -2.59 6.48 6.86
CA ARG A 159 -2.12 6.83 8.21
C ARG A 159 -1.49 8.22 8.23
N LEU A 160 -1.77 8.99 9.27
CA LEU A 160 -1.02 10.18 9.66
C LEU A 160 -0.39 9.96 11.04
N ASP A 161 0.92 9.75 11.05
CA ASP A 161 1.75 9.72 12.28
C ASP A 161 2.52 11.04 12.37
N LEU A 162 1.79 12.10 12.74
CA LEU A 162 2.28 13.47 12.87
C LEU A 162 1.85 14.01 14.24
N ASP A 163 2.62 14.95 14.78
CA ASP A 163 2.19 15.73 15.93
C ASP A 163 1.04 16.70 15.55
N PRO A 164 0.38 17.35 16.53
CA PRO A 164 -0.74 18.25 16.25
C PRO A 164 -0.41 19.38 15.25
N ASP A 165 0.80 19.95 15.31
CA ASP A 165 1.23 21.01 14.40
C ASP A 165 1.41 20.49 12.96
N GLY A 166 2.03 19.33 12.81
CA GLY A 166 2.17 18.63 11.53
C GLY A 166 0.82 18.22 10.94
N LEU A 167 -0.12 17.73 11.76
CA LEU A 167 -1.49 17.43 11.34
C LEU A 167 -2.20 18.69 10.83
N HIS A 168 -2.04 19.80 11.54
CA HIS A 168 -2.64 21.08 11.14
C HIS A 168 -2.06 21.57 9.80
N ALA A 169 -0.73 21.60 9.67
CA ALA A 169 -0.06 21.99 8.43
C ALA A 169 -0.46 21.11 7.24
N TYR A 170 -0.60 19.80 7.47
CA TYR A 170 -1.06 18.85 6.47
C TYR A 170 -2.52 19.11 6.05
N ALA A 171 -3.43 19.27 7.01
CA ALA A 171 -4.84 19.54 6.74
C ALA A 171 -5.03 20.86 5.98
N GLU A 172 -4.35 21.93 6.40
CA GLU A 172 -4.36 23.24 5.72
C GLU A 172 -3.77 23.16 4.30
N LYS A 173 -2.68 22.39 4.11
CA LYS A 173 -2.13 22.14 2.77
C LYS A 173 -3.17 21.48 1.86
N LEU A 174 -3.86 20.45 2.34
CA LEU A 174 -4.89 19.77 1.56
C LEU A 174 -6.11 20.64 1.28
N ALA A 175 -6.56 21.44 2.26
CA ALA A 175 -7.66 22.39 2.08
C ALA A 175 -7.32 23.41 0.99
N ARG A 176 -6.13 24.02 1.08
CA ARG A 176 -5.64 24.96 0.07
C ARG A 176 -5.52 24.32 -1.31
N LEU A 177 -4.99 23.11 -1.41
CA LEU A 177 -4.83 22.41 -2.69
C LEU A 177 -6.17 22.02 -3.32
N ALA A 178 -7.19 21.75 -2.51
CA ALA A 178 -8.52 21.41 -3.02
C ALA A 178 -9.27 22.61 -3.61
N GLU A 179 -8.92 23.83 -3.19
CA GLU A 179 -9.48 25.08 -3.73
C GLU A 179 -8.61 25.72 -4.81
N ALA A 180 -7.38 25.25 -4.98
CA ALA A 180 -6.46 25.80 -5.97
C ALA A 180 -6.89 25.42 -7.39
N GLU A 181 -6.73 26.36 -8.32
CA GLU A 181 -6.87 26.08 -9.75
C GLU A 181 -5.80 25.06 -10.18
N PRO A 182 -6.17 24.06 -11.02
CA PRO A 182 -5.20 23.12 -11.56
C PRO A 182 -4.06 23.87 -12.26
N ARG A 183 -2.82 23.50 -11.94
CA ARG A 183 -1.65 24.05 -12.61
C ARG A 183 -1.65 23.63 -14.08
N GLU A 184 -1.26 24.55 -14.96
CA GLU A 184 -1.02 24.19 -16.37
C GLU A 184 0.26 23.33 -16.48
N GLY A 185 0.13 22.19 -17.15
CA GLY A 185 1.23 21.23 -17.32
C GLY A 185 1.32 20.20 -16.20
N PHE A 186 2.26 19.26 -16.35
CA PHE A 186 2.48 18.16 -15.40
C PHE A 186 3.98 17.92 -15.24
N GLU A 187 4.50 18.02 -14.03
CA GLU A 187 5.90 17.73 -13.73
C GLU A 187 6.04 16.39 -13.01
N ALA A 188 6.89 15.51 -13.53
CA ALA A 188 7.20 14.25 -12.90
C ALA A 188 8.70 14.04 -12.70
N VAL A 189 9.09 13.49 -11.56
CA VAL A 189 10.43 12.98 -11.30
C VAL A 189 10.36 11.46 -11.20
N LEU A 190 11.08 10.77 -12.09
CA LEU A 190 11.20 9.31 -12.06
C LEU A 190 12.60 8.92 -11.58
N PHE A 191 12.65 8.15 -10.50
CA PHE A 191 13.88 7.67 -9.87
C PHE A 191 13.93 6.15 -9.89
N ALA A 192 14.92 5.59 -10.60
CA ALA A 192 15.11 4.14 -10.70
C ALA A 192 16.59 3.79 -10.86
N PRO A 193 17.30 3.45 -9.77
CA PRO A 193 18.66 2.97 -9.86
C PRO A 193 18.73 1.61 -10.55
N ASP A 194 19.90 1.30 -11.09
CA ASP A 194 20.19 0.02 -11.74
C ASP A 194 21.53 -0.51 -11.22
N GLN A 195 21.46 -1.46 -10.29
CA GLN A 195 22.62 -2.08 -9.65
C GLN A 195 23.30 -3.13 -10.55
N GLY A 196 22.83 -3.30 -11.79
CA GLY A 196 23.43 -4.16 -12.80
C GLY A 196 22.80 -5.55 -12.92
N PRO A 197 23.39 -6.41 -13.77
CA PRO A 197 22.84 -7.72 -14.10
C PRO A 197 22.62 -8.60 -12.87
N GLY A 198 21.42 -9.18 -12.77
CA GLY A 198 21.04 -10.08 -11.68
C GLY A 198 20.40 -9.40 -10.48
N ASP A 199 20.46 -8.07 -10.38
CA ASP A 199 19.74 -7.32 -9.37
C ASP A 199 18.30 -6.97 -9.83
N ALA A 200 17.34 -6.97 -8.90
CA ALA A 200 15.95 -6.65 -9.21
C ALA A 200 15.76 -5.22 -9.72
N THR A 201 16.62 -4.28 -9.30
CA THR A 201 16.58 -2.87 -9.70
C THR A 201 16.79 -2.69 -11.20
N GLN A 202 17.59 -3.54 -11.87
CA GLN A 202 17.72 -3.55 -13.33
C GLN A 202 16.37 -3.79 -14.03
N LYS A 203 15.56 -4.71 -13.50
CA LYS A 203 14.23 -5.01 -14.05
C LYS A 203 13.26 -3.88 -13.77
N SER A 204 13.23 -3.33 -12.56
CA SER A 204 12.37 -2.18 -12.25
C SER A 204 12.73 -0.96 -13.12
N HIS A 205 14.01 -0.70 -13.32
CA HIS A 205 14.48 0.34 -14.24
C HIS A 205 14.01 0.08 -15.68
N SER A 206 14.33 -1.07 -16.26
CA SER A 206 14.09 -1.34 -17.69
C SER A 206 12.64 -1.66 -18.05
N LEU A 207 11.87 -2.27 -17.16
CA LEU A 207 10.52 -2.76 -17.42
C LEU A 207 9.42 -1.88 -16.82
N LEU A 208 9.72 -0.99 -15.87
CA LEU A 208 8.73 -0.11 -15.23
C LEU A 208 9.07 1.37 -15.44
N ALA A 209 10.19 1.83 -14.90
CA ALA A 209 10.49 3.27 -14.85
C ALA A 209 10.79 3.86 -16.23
N GLU A 210 11.56 3.15 -17.06
CA GLU A 210 11.90 3.60 -18.42
C GLU A 210 10.66 3.66 -19.34
N PRO A 211 9.79 2.63 -19.40
CA PRO A 211 8.52 2.73 -20.14
C PRO A 211 7.60 3.83 -19.62
N LEU A 212 7.47 3.98 -18.30
CA LEU A 212 6.62 5.02 -17.71
C LEU A 212 7.14 6.43 -18.04
N ALA A 213 8.46 6.65 -17.97
CA ALA A 213 9.09 7.92 -18.36
C ALA A 213 8.76 8.30 -19.80
N ARG A 214 8.79 7.33 -20.72
CA ARG A 214 8.47 7.55 -22.14
C ARG A 214 6.99 7.89 -22.32
N ALA A 215 6.10 7.11 -21.70
CA ALA A 215 4.66 7.35 -21.79
C ALA A 215 4.27 8.73 -21.23
N LEU A 216 4.86 9.15 -20.10
CA LEU A 216 4.62 10.47 -19.54
C LEU A 216 5.17 11.60 -20.40
N ALA A 217 6.31 11.41 -21.06
CA ALA A 217 6.88 12.41 -21.96
C ALA A 217 6.04 12.64 -23.23
N GLU A 218 5.12 11.72 -23.56
CA GLU A 218 4.17 11.86 -24.66
C GLU A 218 2.91 12.65 -24.25
N VAL A 219 2.69 12.87 -22.95
CA VAL A 219 1.55 13.65 -22.45
C VAL A 219 1.78 15.14 -22.77
N PRO A 220 0.87 15.82 -23.49
CA PRO A 220 1.03 17.23 -23.83
C PRO A 220 1.20 18.11 -22.58
N GLY A 221 2.24 18.94 -22.56
CA GLY A 221 2.54 19.83 -21.44
C GLY A 221 3.22 19.14 -20.25
N ALA A 222 3.56 17.85 -20.36
CA ALA A 222 4.32 17.16 -19.34
C ALA A 222 5.83 17.44 -19.45
N SER A 223 6.48 17.63 -18.30
CA SER A 223 7.93 17.69 -18.15
C SER A 223 8.36 16.54 -17.24
N VAL A 224 9.31 15.72 -17.72
CA VAL A 224 9.71 14.49 -17.04
C VAL A 224 11.21 14.50 -16.75
N THR A 225 11.55 14.62 -15.48
CA THR A 225 12.92 14.45 -14.97
C THR A 225 13.22 12.96 -14.80
N ARG A 226 14.24 12.48 -15.51
CA ARG A 226 14.60 11.05 -15.57
C ARG A 226 15.90 10.80 -14.82
N LEU A 227 15.80 10.34 -13.57
CA LEU A 227 16.91 9.88 -12.76
C LEU A 227 16.98 8.36 -12.83
N LEU A 228 17.49 7.84 -13.94
CA LEU A 228 17.44 6.41 -14.27
C LEU A 228 18.83 5.78 -14.36
N GLY A 229 18.92 4.52 -13.96
CA GLY A 229 20.15 3.73 -13.95
C GLY A 229 21.26 4.39 -13.12
N ARG A 230 22.39 4.68 -13.76
CA ARG A 230 23.54 5.30 -13.09
C ARG A 230 23.31 6.75 -12.65
N ALA A 231 22.34 7.45 -13.27
CA ALA A 231 22.00 8.83 -12.90
C ALA A 231 21.11 8.92 -11.65
N ALA A 232 20.54 7.80 -11.20
CA ALA A 232 19.68 7.73 -10.02
C ALA A 232 20.50 7.77 -8.71
N THR A 233 21.28 8.83 -8.50
CA THR A 233 22.08 9.03 -7.29
C THR A 233 21.27 9.76 -6.22
N ARG A 234 21.65 9.59 -4.95
CA ARG A 234 21.01 10.31 -3.83
C ARG A 234 21.08 11.83 -4.05
N ALA A 235 22.25 12.33 -4.45
CA ALA A 235 22.45 13.75 -4.70
C ALA A 235 21.53 14.30 -5.80
N ALA A 236 21.36 13.54 -6.90
CA ALA A 236 20.47 13.96 -7.98
C ALA A 236 18.99 13.96 -7.54
N LEU A 237 18.58 13.01 -6.70
CA LEU A 237 17.23 12.98 -6.15
C LEU A 237 16.97 14.18 -5.23
N VAL A 238 17.89 14.46 -4.29
CA VAL A 238 17.80 15.60 -3.38
C VAL A 238 17.72 16.91 -4.17
N GLU A 239 18.59 17.09 -5.16
CA GLU A 239 18.58 18.29 -6.00
C GLU A 239 17.27 18.44 -6.78
N ALA A 240 16.77 17.34 -7.37
CA ALA A 240 15.50 17.38 -8.11
C ALA A 240 14.32 17.75 -7.20
N LEU A 241 14.25 17.20 -5.99
CA LEU A 241 13.17 17.51 -5.04
C LEU A 241 13.29 18.91 -4.43
N ALA A 242 14.50 19.46 -4.32
CA ALA A 242 14.72 20.81 -3.80
C ALA A 242 14.44 21.91 -4.84
N THR A 243 14.69 21.63 -6.12
CA THR A 243 14.59 22.63 -7.20
C THR A 243 13.31 22.56 -8.01
N GLN A 244 12.64 21.41 -8.01
CA GLN A 244 11.41 21.19 -8.77
C GLN A 244 10.21 21.12 -7.83
N ARG A 245 9.01 21.30 -8.39
CA ARG A 245 7.74 21.08 -7.68
C ARG A 245 6.94 20.02 -8.43
N PRO A 246 7.43 18.76 -8.46
CA PRO A 246 6.79 17.72 -9.23
C PRO A 246 5.39 17.43 -8.69
N ASP A 247 4.43 17.27 -9.59
CA ASP A 247 3.10 16.76 -9.28
C ASP A 247 3.17 15.25 -8.95
N MET A 248 4.19 14.56 -9.49
CA MET A 248 4.44 13.15 -9.23
C MET A 248 5.92 12.83 -9.03
N VAL A 249 6.22 12.13 -7.95
CA VAL A 249 7.52 11.49 -7.75
C VAL A 249 7.29 9.98 -7.78
N TRP A 250 7.94 9.30 -8.73
CA TRP A 250 7.86 7.84 -8.85
C TRP A 250 9.23 7.24 -8.56
N ILE A 251 9.29 6.42 -7.51
CA ILE A 251 10.51 5.76 -7.05
C ILE A 251 10.36 4.26 -7.22
N THR A 252 11.34 3.63 -7.88
CA THR A 252 11.49 2.18 -7.87
C THR A 252 12.91 1.83 -7.45
N GLY A 253 13.09 0.80 -6.65
CA GLY A 253 14.41 0.41 -6.19
C GLY A 253 14.34 -0.57 -5.02
N HIS A 254 15.46 -0.71 -4.32
CA HIS A 254 15.45 -1.34 -3.00
C HIS A 254 15.05 -0.31 -1.93
N GLY A 255 14.34 -0.79 -0.91
CA GLY A 255 14.17 -0.08 0.35
C GLY A 255 15.06 -0.72 1.41
N LEU A 256 15.55 0.07 2.35
CA LEU A 256 16.27 -0.45 3.51
C LEU A 256 15.28 -0.82 4.62
N VAL A 257 15.55 -1.96 5.27
CA VAL A 257 14.86 -2.38 6.50
C VAL A 257 15.91 -2.85 7.49
N ASP A 258 15.99 -2.16 8.63
CA ASP A 258 16.79 -2.54 9.79
C ASP A 258 15.91 -3.29 10.79
N ARG A 259 15.75 -4.60 10.58
CA ARG A 259 14.88 -5.47 11.39
C ARG A 259 15.46 -5.77 12.78
N TYR A 260 16.78 -5.71 12.92
CA TYR A 260 17.48 -6.19 14.12
C TYR A 260 18.21 -5.07 14.88
N GLY A 261 18.26 -3.86 14.32
CA GLY A 261 18.82 -2.69 14.98
C GLY A 261 17.95 -2.15 16.12
N PRO A 262 18.51 -1.26 16.95
CA PRO A 262 17.76 -0.53 17.95
C PRO A 262 16.58 0.25 17.33
N PRO A 263 15.44 0.42 18.05
CA PRO A 263 14.25 1.07 17.51
C PRO A 263 14.49 2.46 16.89
N GLU A 264 15.35 3.28 17.50
CA GLU A 264 15.68 4.62 16.99
C GLU A 264 16.35 4.57 15.61
N ARG A 265 17.29 3.63 15.43
CA ARG A 265 17.97 3.43 14.16
C ARG A 265 17.03 2.85 13.11
N ALA A 266 16.21 1.87 13.50
CA ALA A 266 15.17 1.32 12.64
C ALA A 266 14.21 2.42 12.17
N ARG A 267 13.78 3.32 13.07
CA ARG A 267 12.95 4.48 12.72
C ARG A 267 13.63 5.44 11.73
N ALA A 268 14.93 5.65 11.85
CA ALA A 268 15.68 6.52 10.96
C ALA A 268 15.93 5.91 9.57
N LEU A 269 16.01 4.59 9.46
CA LEU A 269 16.48 3.89 8.25
C LEU A 269 15.40 3.09 7.51
N ASN A 270 14.35 2.65 8.20
CA ASN A 270 13.29 1.85 7.57
C ASN A 270 12.56 2.66 6.51
N GLY A 271 12.46 2.10 5.31
CA GLY A 271 11.86 2.79 4.16
C GLY A 271 12.82 3.74 3.45
N ALA A 272 14.08 3.86 3.88
CA ALA A 272 15.08 4.62 3.13
C ALA A 272 15.23 4.06 1.72
N VAL A 273 15.36 4.95 0.74
CA VAL A 273 15.49 4.60 -0.67
C VAL A 273 16.96 4.38 -0.98
N CYS A 274 17.29 3.18 -1.46
CA CYS A 274 18.63 2.83 -1.89
C CYS A 274 18.89 3.39 -3.29
N ALA A 275 19.70 4.44 -3.38
CA ALA A 275 20.15 5.04 -4.62
C ALA A 275 21.24 4.21 -5.32
N MET A 276 21.65 4.66 -6.50
CA MET A 276 22.83 4.13 -7.20
C MET A 276 24.05 4.30 -6.29
N ARG A 277 24.81 3.22 -6.11
CA ARG A 277 26.04 3.19 -5.32
C ARG A 277 27.27 3.09 -6.22
N SER A 278 28.36 3.70 -5.79
CA SER A 278 29.71 3.52 -6.31
C SER A 278 30.50 2.57 -5.42
N ALA A 279 31.60 2.02 -5.94
CA ALA A 279 32.40 1.02 -5.22
C ALA A 279 32.98 1.50 -3.88
N ASN A 280 33.11 2.82 -3.70
CA ASN A 280 33.71 3.45 -2.52
C ASN A 280 32.67 4.16 -1.63
N ASP A 281 31.39 4.07 -1.96
CA ASP A 281 30.36 4.82 -1.25
C ASP A 281 30.09 4.21 0.13
N ARG A 282 29.97 5.07 1.14
CA ARG A 282 29.47 4.69 2.45
C ARG A 282 27.94 4.69 2.43
N PRO A 283 27.27 3.99 3.36
CA PRO A 283 25.80 3.96 3.42
C PRO A 283 25.13 5.34 3.34
N GLU A 284 25.69 6.34 4.01
CA GLU A 284 25.22 7.73 3.99
C GLU A 284 25.24 8.40 2.61
N ASP A 285 26.06 7.91 1.68
CA ASP A 285 26.23 8.51 0.35
C ASP A 285 25.13 8.06 -0.63
N TRP A 286 24.52 6.89 -0.40
CA TRP A 286 23.53 6.28 -1.32
C TRP A 286 22.18 5.95 -0.67
N LEU A 287 21.97 6.26 0.61
CA LEU A 287 20.67 6.13 1.26
C LEU A 287 19.96 7.47 1.35
N TRP A 288 18.82 7.60 0.66
CA TRP A 288 17.92 8.73 0.86
C TRP A 288 16.94 8.40 1.99
N THR A 289 16.95 9.19 3.06
CA THR A 289 16.20 8.95 4.31
C THR A 289 15.24 10.08 4.63
N ALA A 290 14.41 9.91 5.66
CA ALA A 290 13.54 10.99 6.14
C ALA A 290 14.32 12.25 6.57
N ALA A 291 15.58 12.12 6.99
CA ALA A 291 16.42 13.27 7.38
C ALA A 291 16.86 14.13 6.18
N ASP A 292 16.70 13.62 4.95
CA ASP A 292 17.03 14.35 3.73
C ASP A 292 15.87 15.24 3.25
N VAL A 293 14.72 15.16 3.91
CA VAL A 293 13.56 16.01 3.65
C VAL A 293 13.62 17.19 4.64
N PRO A 294 13.76 18.44 4.15
CA PRO A 294 13.78 19.60 5.04
C PRO A 294 12.48 19.69 5.84
N ALA A 295 12.57 19.90 7.15
CA ALA A 295 11.39 20.05 8.01
C ALA A 295 10.65 21.39 7.79
N ASP A 296 11.31 22.35 7.16
CA ASP A 296 10.91 23.77 7.05
C ASP A 296 10.73 24.26 5.61
N GLN A 297 10.83 23.37 4.61
CA GLN A 297 10.62 23.73 3.21
C GLN A 297 9.52 22.84 2.60
N PRO A 298 8.54 23.45 1.90
CA PRO A 298 7.34 22.75 1.41
C PRO A 298 7.61 21.73 0.30
#